data_AF-A0A4Q4D568-F1
#
_entry.id   AF-A0A4Q4D568-F1
#
_cell.length_a   1.000
_cell.length_b   1.000
_cell.length_c   1.000
_cell.angle_alpha   90.00
_cell.angle_beta   90.00
_cell.angle_gamma   90.00
#
_symmetry.space_group_name_H-M   'P 1'
#
loop_
_entity.id
_entity.type
_entity.pdbx_description
1 polymer ?
#
loop_
_entity_poly.entity_id
_entity_poly.type
_entity_poly.pdbx_seq_one_letter_code
_entity_poly.pdbx_strand_id
1 'polypeptide(L)'
;MRLKLVSPPVLASLLISVALSGPAAAASHTWSDKSGETAHGAMDIGQVKVSNDKAGVVVDFRIPEASEGVYPYGTFRVSLDTSTKHAGAEYTWAGGLPGDSGFSKYNGDARWRWEGSCYKSTREYLDLDGGVFRVRFVPKVGCLYKPKRVRVYVKTVSAGLWDNVGGVFTQWPDEGDFFEQKGVYSPWVGYS
;
A
#
# COMPACT_ATOMS: atom_id res chain seq x y z
N MET A 1 77.15 5.80 2.36
CA MET A 1 75.80 6.30 2.02
C MET A 1 74.78 5.58 2.90
N ARG A 2 74.17 6.26 3.87
CA ARG A 2 73.10 5.71 4.72
C ARG A 2 71.81 6.47 4.38
N LEU A 3 70.87 5.83 3.71
CA LEU A 3 69.53 6.40 3.49
C LEU A 3 68.70 6.24 4.78
N LYS A 4 68.23 7.35 5.33
CA LYS A 4 67.24 7.40 6.40
C LYS A 4 65.86 7.17 5.79
N LEU A 5 65.16 6.13 6.23
CA LEU A 5 63.74 5.93 5.97
C LEU A 5 62.95 6.82 6.94
N VAL A 6 62.21 7.80 6.43
CA VAL A 6 61.34 8.68 7.21
C VAL A 6 59.91 8.14 7.11
N SER A 7 59.34 7.75 8.24
CA SER A 7 57.95 7.29 8.37
C SER A 7 56.96 8.44 8.14
N PRO A 8 55.85 8.25 7.40
CA PRO A 8 54.79 9.25 7.32
C PRO A 8 53.85 9.18 8.55
N PRO A 9 53.29 10.32 9.00
CA PRO A 9 52.32 10.34 10.10
C PRO A 9 50.93 9.87 9.64
N VAL A 10 50.32 9.01 10.46
CA VAL A 10 48.93 8.55 10.33
C VAL A 10 47.99 9.70 10.68
N LEU A 11 47.32 10.28 9.68
CA LEU A 11 46.19 11.20 9.90
C LEU A 11 44.94 10.39 10.26
N ALA A 12 44.59 10.40 11.55
CA ALA A 12 43.30 9.91 12.02
C ALA A 12 42.21 10.98 11.74
N SER A 13 41.45 10.80 10.66
CA SER A 13 40.26 11.60 10.38
C SER A 13 39.11 11.17 11.30
N LEU A 14 38.82 11.99 12.31
CA LEU A 14 37.64 11.88 13.16
C LEU A 14 36.41 12.35 12.35
N LEU A 15 35.63 11.42 11.80
CA LEU A 15 34.32 11.69 11.21
C LEU A 15 33.30 11.88 12.35
N ILE A 16 33.04 13.13 12.73
CA ILE A 16 31.92 13.49 13.59
C ILE A 16 30.66 13.44 12.74
N SER A 17 29.90 12.35 12.84
CA SER A 17 28.56 12.24 12.29
C SER A 17 27.62 13.16 13.07
N VAL A 18 27.39 14.37 12.54
CA VAL A 18 26.30 15.24 12.99
C VAL A 18 24.99 14.59 12.53
N ALA A 19 24.35 13.83 13.41
CA ALA A 19 22.98 13.39 13.20
C ALA A 19 22.08 14.63 13.25
N LEU A 20 21.74 15.18 12.08
CA LEU A 20 20.64 16.12 11.96
C LEU A 20 19.36 15.40 12.39
N SER A 21 18.92 15.67 13.61
CA SER A 21 17.59 15.30 14.11
C SER A 21 16.53 16.10 13.36
N GLY A 22 16.20 15.64 12.15
CA GLY A 22 15.00 16.05 11.44
C GLY A 22 13.74 15.52 12.15
N PRO A 23 12.55 16.08 11.84
CA PRO A 23 11.29 15.54 12.35
C PRO A 23 11.21 14.04 12.03
N ALA A 24 10.77 13.23 13.00
CA ALA A 24 10.67 11.78 12.86
C ALA A 24 9.96 11.44 11.54
N ALA A 25 10.75 10.97 10.57
CA ALA A 25 10.24 10.64 9.26
C ALA A 25 9.25 9.49 9.42
N ALA A 26 8.08 9.62 8.78
CA ALA A 26 7.09 8.57 8.76
C ALA A 26 7.77 7.25 8.38
N ALA A 27 7.70 6.24 9.24
CA ALA A 27 8.19 4.92 8.91
C ALA A 27 7.42 4.47 7.67
N SER A 28 8.14 4.34 6.55
CA SER A 28 7.56 3.97 5.28
C SER A 28 8.36 2.86 4.63
N HIS A 29 7.64 2.00 3.92
CA HIS A 29 8.22 0.90 3.19
C HIS A 29 7.60 0.84 1.81
N THR A 30 8.44 0.71 0.79
CA THR A 30 8.04 0.59 -0.61
C THR A 30 8.56 -0.74 -1.14
N TRP A 31 7.71 -1.50 -1.82
CA TRP A 31 8.10 -2.72 -2.52
C TRP A 31 7.43 -2.79 -3.89
N SER A 32 8.05 -3.56 -4.77
CA SER A 32 7.41 -3.98 -6.01
C SER A 32 6.42 -5.07 -5.67
N ASP A 33 5.16 -4.80 -5.94
CA ASP A 33 4.14 -5.84 -5.95
C ASP A 33 4.04 -6.38 -7.38
N LYS A 34 3.65 -7.64 -7.51
CA LYS A 34 3.21 -8.21 -8.78
C LYS A 34 1.85 -8.89 -8.63
N SER A 35 1.20 -8.75 -7.47
CA SER A 35 -0.15 -9.27 -7.24
C SER A 35 -1.21 -8.39 -7.87
N GLY A 36 -1.10 -8.19 -9.18
CA GLY A 36 -2.28 -8.25 -10.02
C GLY A 36 -2.04 -9.47 -10.89
N GLU A 37 -2.65 -10.61 -10.57
CA GLU A 37 -2.68 -11.73 -11.51
C GLU A 37 -3.84 -11.53 -12.46
N THR A 38 -4.04 -10.31 -12.99
CA THR A 38 -5.01 -10.19 -14.07
C THR A 38 -4.39 -10.88 -15.27
N ALA A 39 -5.10 -11.83 -15.88
CA ALA A 39 -4.60 -12.60 -17.02
C ALA A 39 -4.11 -11.75 -18.21
N HIS A 40 -4.31 -10.43 -18.15
CA HIS A 40 -4.04 -9.45 -19.19
C HIS A 40 -3.17 -8.26 -18.75
N GLY A 41 -2.70 -8.20 -17.49
CA GLY A 41 -1.72 -7.21 -17.03
C GLY A 41 -2.24 -5.79 -16.78
N ALA A 42 -3.43 -5.44 -17.27
CA ALA A 42 -3.95 -4.07 -17.29
C ALA A 42 -4.18 -3.44 -15.91
N MET A 43 -4.27 -4.27 -14.88
CA MET A 43 -4.53 -3.86 -13.49
C MET A 43 -3.45 -4.36 -12.53
N ASP A 44 -2.27 -4.65 -13.07
CA ASP A 44 -1.16 -5.16 -12.28
C ASP A 44 -0.63 -4.05 -11.37
N ILE A 45 -0.62 -4.36 -10.08
CA ILE A 45 -0.04 -3.47 -9.09
C ILE A 45 1.47 -3.59 -9.24
N GLY A 46 2.15 -2.52 -9.66
CA GLY A 46 3.60 -2.55 -9.89
C GLY A 46 4.42 -2.12 -8.66
N GLN A 47 3.84 -1.26 -7.83
CA GLN A 47 4.50 -0.76 -6.62
C GLN A 47 3.47 -0.45 -5.55
N VAL A 48 3.79 -0.77 -4.31
CA VAL A 48 3.03 -0.36 -3.13
C VAL A 48 3.98 0.34 -2.16
N LYS A 49 3.48 1.40 -1.54
CA LYS A 49 4.14 2.12 -0.45
C LYS A 49 3.18 2.25 0.72
N VAL A 50 3.66 1.93 1.91
CA VAL A 50 2.89 2.08 3.16
C VAL A 50 3.61 3.03 4.07
N SER A 51 2.87 3.90 4.74
CA SER A 51 3.38 4.68 5.87
C SER A 51 2.44 4.54 7.08
N ASN A 52 3.01 4.59 8.29
CA ASN A 52 2.25 4.51 9.54
C ASN A 52 2.73 5.58 10.53
N ASP A 53 1.89 6.57 10.79
CA ASP A 53 2.20 7.71 11.64
C ASP A 53 1.01 8.16 12.51
N LYS A 54 1.18 9.28 13.22
CA LYS A 54 0.14 9.93 14.05
C LYS A 54 -1.16 10.23 13.31
N ALA A 55 -1.07 10.53 12.02
CA ALA A 55 -2.20 10.89 11.17
C ALA A 55 -2.84 9.66 10.49
N GLY A 56 -2.29 8.46 10.69
CA GLY A 56 -2.89 7.19 10.31
C GLY A 56 -1.98 6.31 9.46
N VAL A 57 -2.60 5.30 8.86
CA VAL A 57 -1.95 4.46 7.86
C VAL A 57 -2.27 5.02 6.48
N VAL A 58 -1.26 5.16 5.62
CA VAL A 58 -1.45 5.52 4.21
C VAL A 58 -0.90 4.38 3.36
N VAL A 59 -1.69 3.93 2.40
CA VAL A 59 -1.31 2.93 1.41
C VAL A 59 -1.42 3.57 0.04
N ASP A 60 -0.27 3.77 -0.60
CA ASP A 60 -0.15 4.20 -1.97
C ASP A 60 0.14 2.96 -2.83
N PHE A 61 -0.55 2.78 -3.94
CA PHE A 61 -0.24 1.74 -4.91
C PHE A 61 -0.35 2.26 -6.34
N ARG A 62 0.50 1.74 -7.23
CA ARG A 62 0.63 2.20 -8.61
C ARG A 62 0.26 1.10 -9.59
N ILE A 63 -0.53 1.46 -10.60
CA ILE A 63 -0.85 0.66 -11.77
C ILE A 63 -0.04 1.21 -12.95
N PRO A 64 1.03 0.54 -13.39
CA PRO A 64 1.92 1.07 -14.42
C PRO A 64 1.26 1.28 -15.78
N GLU A 65 0.29 0.42 -16.12
CA GLU A 65 -0.42 0.42 -17.40
C GLU A 65 -1.55 1.46 -17.49
N ALA A 66 -1.87 2.15 -16.39
CA ALA A 66 -2.80 3.28 -16.47
C ALA A 66 -2.17 4.39 -17.31
N SER A 67 -2.85 4.76 -18.39
CA SER A 67 -2.40 5.78 -19.34
C SER A 67 -3.53 6.73 -19.70
N GLU A 68 -3.19 7.93 -20.14
CA GLU A 68 -4.17 8.94 -20.54
C GLU A 68 -5.19 8.38 -21.55
N GLY A 69 -6.48 8.42 -21.18
CA GLY A 69 -7.59 8.04 -22.05
C GLY A 69 -8.00 6.56 -22.07
N VAL A 70 -7.26 5.70 -21.38
CA VAL A 70 -7.66 4.30 -21.14
C VAL A 70 -7.50 4.03 -19.65
N TYR A 71 -8.62 4.02 -18.94
CA TYR A 71 -8.60 3.88 -17.50
C TYR A 71 -8.94 2.45 -17.09
N PRO A 72 -8.16 1.87 -16.17
CA PRO A 72 -8.55 0.62 -15.57
C PRO A 72 -9.92 0.74 -14.89
N TYR A 73 -10.81 -0.20 -15.17
CA TYR A 73 -12.09 -0.40 -14.48
C TYR A 73 -11.95 -1.60 -13.54
N GLY A 74 -12.44 -1.53 -12.32
CA GLY A 74 -12.35 -2.68 -11.43
C GLY A 74 -12.36 -2.36 -9.94
N THR A 75 -12.25 -3.40 -9.12
CA THR A 75 -12.23 -3.29 -7.66
C THR A 75 -10.87 -3.68 -7.11
N PHE A 76 -10.33 -2.87 -6.21
CA PHE A 76 -9.14 -3.19 -5.43
C PHE A 76 -9.52 -3.54 -4.01
N ARG A 77 -8.69 -4.36 -3.36
CA ARG A 77 -8.74 -4.59 -1.92
C ARG A 77 -7.41 -4.24 -1.29
N VAL A 78 -7.48 -3.58 -0.14
CA VAL A 78 -6.35 -3.33 0.76
C VAL A 78 -6.65 -3.99 2.09
N SER A 79 -5.94 -5.06 2.40
CA SER A 79 -6.06 -5.79 3.65
C SER A 79 -4.96 -5.37 4.62
N LEU A 80 -5.31 -5.06 5.86
CA LEU A 80 -4.38 -4.60 6.90
C LEU A 80 -4.29 -5.64 8.00
N ASP A 81 -3.06 -6.05 8.32
CA ASP A 81 -2.73 -6.83 9.51
C ASP A 81 -1.96 -5.93 10.49
N THR A 82 -2.44 -5.86 11.73
CA THR A 82 -1.86 -5.02 12.78
C THR A 82 -1.37 -5.81 13.99
N SER A 83 -1.51 -7.14 13.97
CA SER A 83 -1.30 -8.00 15.13
C SER A 83 -0.40 -9.18 14.81
N THR A 84 0.68 -9.34 15.55
CA THR A 84 1.52 -10.54 15.44
C THR A 84 0.94 -11.74 16.19
N LYS A 85 -0.20 -11.58 16.89
CA LYS A 85 -0.81 -12.64 17.71
C LYS A 85 -1.71 -13.57 16.89
N HIS A 86 -2.27 -13.06 15.81
CA HIS A 86 -3.14 -13.79 14.89
C HIS A 86 -2.62 -13.51 13.48
N ALA A 87 -2.49 -14.55 12.65
CA ALA A 87 -2.04 -14.36 11.28
C ALA A 87 -3.23 -14.02 10.37
N GLY A 88 -3.14 -12.92 9.63
CA GLY A 88 -4.14 -12.54 8.62
C GLY A 88 -4.64 -11.11 8.80
N ALA A 89 -5.48 -10.63 7.88
CA ALA A 89 -6.02 -9.28 8.00
C ALA A 89 -6.94 -9.15 9.21
N GLU A 90 -6.91 -7.98 9.86
CA GLU A 90 -7.90 -7.56 10.84
C GLU A 90 -8.86 -6.51 10.27
N TYR A 91 -8.50 -5.91 9.14
CA TYR A 91 -9.26 -4.87 8.47
C TYR A 91 -9.12 -5.00 6.96
N THR A 92 -10.16 -4.63 6.23
CA THR A 92 -10.08 -4.56 4.78
C THR A 92 -10.80 -3.31 4.27
N TRP A 93 -10.17 -2.66 3.32
CA TRP A 93 -10.79 -1.69 2.44
C TRP A 93 -11.01 -2.32 1.07
N ALA A 94 -12.09 -1.93 0.41
CA ALA A 94 -12.28 -2.18 -1.01
C ALA A 94 -12.82 -0.92 -1.68
N GLY A 95 -12.36 -0.64 -2.89
CA GLY A 95 -12.84 0.50 -3.68
C GLY A 95 -12.86 0.16 -5.15
N GLY A 96 -13.88 0.69 -5.84
CA GLY A 96 -14.09 0.49 -7.27
C GLY A 96 -13.69 1.70 -8.12
N LEU A 97 -13.41 1.45 -9.40
CA LEU A 97 -13.21 2.44 -10.44
C LEU A 97 -14.20 2.26 -11.59
N PRO A 98 -15.00 3.29 -11.94
CA PRO A 98 -15.50 4.29 -11.00
C PRO A 98 -16.40 3.58 -9.98
N GLY A 99 -16.43 4.04 -8.74
CA GLY A 99 -17.34 3.41 -7.79
C GLY A 99 -17.17 3.88 -6.37
N ASP A 100 -18.06 3.35 -5.55
CA ASP A 100 -18.00 3.52 -4.12
C ASP A 100 -16.80 2.77 -3.54
N SER A 101 -16.55 3.06 -2.27
CA SER A 101 -15.50 2.45 -1.47
C SER A 101 -16.00 2.12 -0.07
N GLY A 102 -15.57 0.99 0.49
CA GLY A 102 -15.98 0.53 1.81
C GLY A 102 -14.78 0.16 2.66
N PHE A 103 -14.88 0.43 3.98
CA PHE A 103 -13.89 0.00 4.97
C PHE A 103 -14.56 -0.67 6.16
N SER A 104 -14.11 -1.87 6.49
CA SER A 104 -14.66 -2.68 7.57
C SER A 104 -13.56 -3.41 8.35
N LYS A 105 -13.90 -3.77 9.59
CA LYS A 105 -13.12 -4.75 10.34
C LYS A 105 -13.34 -6.12 9.71
N TYR A 106 -12.25 -6.82 9.41
CA TYR A 106 -12.30 -8.16 8.85
C TYR A 106 -12.54 -9.17 9.97
N ASN A 107 -13.60 -9.97 9.85
CA ASN A 107 -13.97 -10.97 10.85
C ASN A 107 -13.64 -12.41 10.40
N GLY A 108 -12.75 -12.57 9.41
CA GLY A 108 -12.36 -13.90 8.90
C GLY A 108 -13.38 -14.59 7.98
N ASP A 109 -14.62 -14.06 7.89
CA ASP A 109 -15.61 -14.52 6.91
C ASP A 109 -15.40 -13.81 5.57
N ALA A 110 -15.18 -14.60 4.51
CA ALA A 110 -14.90 -14.16 3.13
C ALA A 110 -16.03 -13.32 2.50
N ARG A 111 -17.20 -13.23 3.15
CA ARG A 111 -18.32 -12.40 2.67
C ARG A 111 -18.09 -10.95 3.07
N TRP A 112 -17.46 -10.23 2.15
CA TRP A 112 -17.35 -8.79 2.23
C TRP A 112 -18.76 -8.16 2.32
N ARG A 113 -18.99 -7.34 3.33
CA ARG A 113 -20.19 -6.51 3.43
C ARG A 113 -19.79 -5.06 3.28
N TRP A 114 -20.53 -4.33 2.45
CA TRP A 114 -20.63 -2.87 2.47
C TRP A 114 -21.29 -2.38 3.76
N GLU A 115 -20.81 -2.82 4.91
CA GLU A 115 -21.31 -2.40 6.21
C GLU A 115 -20.14 -1.95 7.06
N GLY A 116 -20.20 -0.69 7.49
CA GLY A 116 -19.29 -0.23 8.52
C GLY A 116 -19.46 1.22 8.86
N SER A 117 -19.61 1.52 10.14
CA SER A 117 -19.40 2.86 10.71
C SER A 117 -17.99 3.44 10.43
N CYS A 118 -17.10 2.65 9.84
CA CYS A 118 -15.71 2.95 9.52
C CYS A 118 -15.47 3.52 8.12
N TYR A 119 -16.45 3.57 7.22
CA TYR A 119 -16.25 4.18 5.88
C TYR A 119 -15.80 5.66 5.99
N LYS A 120 -16.32 6.41 6.96
CA LYS A 120 -15.90 7.81 7.19
C LYS A 120 -14.46 7.96 7.69
N SER A 121 -13.79 6.87 8.08
CA SER A 121 -12.38 6.88 8.48
C SER A 121 -11.42 6.56 7.34
N THR A 122 -11.89 6.42 6.10
CA THR A 122 -11.01 6.38 4.93
C THR A 122 -11.08 7.67 4.12
N ARG A 123 -9.99 8.00 3.46
CA ARG A 123 -9.89 9.05 2.45
C ARG A 123 -9.18 8.48 1.26
N GLU A 124 -9.76 8.67 0.09
CA GLU A 124 -9.21 8.18 -1.15
C GLU A 124 -8.75 9.34 -2.02
N TYR A 125 -7.66 9.10 -2.73
CA TYR A 125 -7.15 9.97 -3.75
C TYR A 125 -6.75 9.12 -4.94
N LEU A 126 -7.23 9.52 -6.11
CA LEU A 126 -7.03 8.79 -7.35
C LEU A 126 -6.46 9.77 -8.37
N ASP A 127 -5.25 9.48 -8.83
CA ASP A 127 -4.62 10.10 -9.98
C ASP A 127 -4.64 9.07 -11.11
N LEU A 128 -5.66 9.19 -11.96
CA LEU A 128 -5.92 8.22 -13.02
C LEU A 128 -4.86 8.27 -14.12
N ASP A 129 -4.33 9.46 -14.42
CA ASP A 129 -3.33 9.65 -15.47
C ASP A 129 -1.94 9.21 -15.00
N GLY A 130 -1.64 9.35 -13.70
CA GLY A 130 -0.42 8.83 -13.08
C GLY A 130 -0.49 7.36 -12.65
N GLY A 131 -1.68 6.75 -12.70
CA GLY A 131 -1.95 5.40 -12.22
C GLY A 131 -1.77 5.25 -10.71
N VAL A 132 -1.95 6.31 -9.92
CA VAL A 132 -1.67 6.31 -8.49
C VAL A 132 -2.96 6.30 -7.69
N PHE A 133 -3.06 5.31 -6.80
CA PHE A 133 -4.14 5.15 -5.84
C PHE A 133 -3.59 5.35 -4.45
N ARG A 134 -4.24 6.20 -3.68
CA ARG A 134 -3.91 6.45 -2.29
C ARG A 134 -5.12 6.23 -1.43
N VAL A 135 -4.99 5.34 -0.46
CA VAL A 135 -5.98 5.11 0.59
C VAL A 135 -5.37 5.51 1.92
N ARG A 136 -5.97 6.50 2.58
CA ARG A 136 -5.61 6.92 3.93
C ARG A 136 -6.64 6.44 4.94
N PHE A 137 -6.17 5.71 5.94
CA PHE A 137 -6.95 5.24 7.08
C PHE A 137 -6.73 6.18 8.27
N VAL A 138 -7.68 7.11 8.47
CA VAL A 138 -7.66 8.08 9.56
C VAL A 138 -7.92 7.36 10.90
N PRO A 139 -7.13 7.62 11.96
CA PRO A 139 -7.33 6.95 13.24
C PRO A 139 -8.72 7.18 13.81
N LYS A 140 -9.46 6.09 14.08
CA LYS A 140 -10.79 6.13 14.68
C LYS A 140 -11.01 4.95 15.63
N VAL A 141 -11.41 5.25 16.86
CA VAL A 141 -11.75 4.23 17.88
C VAL A 141 -12.92 3.37 17.38
N GLY A 142 -12.82 2.05 17.58
CA GLY A 142 -13.77 1.07 17.04
C GLY A 142 -13.53 0.69 15.57
N CYS A 143 -12.63 1.39 14.88
CA CYS A 143 -12.13 1.08 13.55
C CYS A 143 -10.63 0.78 13.64
N LEU A 144 -9.82 1.35 12.75
CA LEU A 144 -8.36 1.34 12.87
C LEU A 144 -7.91 2.51 13.75
N TYR A 145 -7.32 2.24 14.91
CA TYR A 145 -6.85 3.29 15.83
C TYR A 145 -5.36 3.12 16.15
N LYS A 146 -4.52 3.99 15.57
CA LYS A 146 -3.08 4.14 15.83
C LYS A 146 -2.34 2.79 16.04
N PRO A 147 -2.30 1.92 15.03
CA PRO A 147 -1.62 0.64 15.16
C PRO A 147 -0.11 0.85 15.40
N LYS A 148 0.47 0.12 16.35
CA LYS A 148 1.92 0.21 16.65
C LYS A 148 2.79 -0.26 15.48
N ARG A 149 2.23 -1.12 14.62
CA ARG A 149 2.81 -1.63 13.40
C ARG A 149 1.69 -2.08 12.47
N VAL A 150 1.95 -2.09 11.18
CA VAL A 150 1.02 -2.58 10.16
C VAL A 150 1.79 -3.29 9.06
N ARG A 151 1.23 -4.34 8.48
CA ARG A 151 1.61 -4.83 7.16
C ARG A 151 0.37 -4.90 6.30
N VAL A 152 0.53 -4.75 5.00
CA VAL A 152 -0.61 -4.67 4.10
C VAL A 152 -0.46 -5.66 2.96
N TYR A 153 -1.59 -6.01 2.38
CA TYR A 153 -1.68 -6.72 1.13
C TYR A 153 -2.65 -5.97 0.22
N VAL A 154 -2.26 -5.72 -1.03
CA VAL A 154 -3.09 -5.04 -2.01
C VAL A 154 -3.34 -6.00 -3.17
N LYS A 155 -4.60 -6.13 -3.59
CA LYS A 155 -4.96 -7.01 -4.71
C LYS A 155 -6.02 -6.36 -5.59
N THR A 156 -5.86 -6.54 -6.90
CA THR A 156 -6.92 -6.34 -7.89
C THR A 156 -7.89 -7.52 -7.85
N VAL A 157 -9.18 -7.25 -7.62
CA VAL A 157 -10.25 -8.27 -7.46
C VAL A 157 -11.10 -8.42 -8.71
N SER A 158 -11.34 -7.31 -9.39
CA SER A 158 -12.00 -7.30 -10.69
C SER A 158 -11.30 -6.30 -11.59
N ALA A 159 -11.31 -6.57 -12.89
CA ALA A 159 -10.59 -5.77 -13.86
C ALA A 159 -11.37 -5.63 -15.17
N GLY A 160 -11.13 -4.52 -15.84
CA GLY A 160 -11.69 -4.14 -17.13
C GLY A 160 -11.02 -2.85 -17.62
N LEU A 161 -11.47 -2.37 -18.77
CA LEU A 161 -11.05 -1.10 -19.35
C LEU A 161 -12.26 -0.19 -19.58
N TRP A 162 -12.11 1.07 -19.20
CA TRP A 162 -13.08 2.14 -19.36
C TRP A 162 -12.53 3.24 -20.26
N ASP A 163 -13.36 3.73 -21.19
CA ASP A 163 -13.03 4.87 -22.05
C ASP A 163 -13.60 6.20 -21.52
N ASN A 164 -13.08 7.30 -22.06
CA ASN A 164 -13.48 8.66 -21.71
C ASN A 164 -14.93 9.03 -22.11
N VAL A 165 -15.63 8.14 -22.83
CA VAL A 165 -16.99 8.35 -23.35
C VAL A 165 -18.02 7.65 -22.45
N GLY A 166 -17.58 6.99 -21.38
CA GLY A 166 -18.45 6.35 -20.40
C GLY A 166 -18.72 4.87 -20.69
N GLY A 167 -18.09 4.27 -21.69
CA GLY A 167 -18.29 2.87 -22.08
C GLY A 167 -17.27 1.92 -21.45
N VAL A 168 -17.73 0.91 -20.70
CA VAL A 168 -16.89 -0.26 -20.37
C VAL A 168 -16.67 -1.05 -21.65
N PHE A 169 -15.45 -1.04 -22.19
CA PHE A 169 -15.15 -1.72 -23.45
C PHE A 169 -14.73 -3.18 -23.24
N THR A 170 -14.16 -3.50 -22.09
CA THR A 170 -13.76 -4.86 -21.75
C THR A 170 -13.97 -5.08 -20.26
N GLN A 171 -14.72 -6.12 -19.90
CA GLN A 171 -14.84 -6.60 -18.53
C GLN A 171 -14.32 -8.02 -18.49
N TRP A 172 -13.32 -8.27 -17.66
CA TRP A 172 -12.88 -9.63 -17.38
C TRP A 172 -13.74 -10.19 -16.24
N PRO A 173 -14.09 -11.50 -16.28
CA PRO A 173 -14.91 -12.10 -15.25
C PRO A 173 -14.26 -11.90 -13.88
N ASP A 174 -15.07 -11.57 -12.87
CA ASP A 174 -14.62 -11.45 -11.49
C ASP A 174 -13.82 -12.70 -11.13
N GLU A 175 -12.55 -12.52 -10.76
CA GLU A 175 -11.80 -13.59 -10.12
C GLU A 175 -12.54 -13.87 -8.81
N GLY A 176 -13.17 -15.03 -8.74
CA GLY A 176 -14.15 -15.39 -7.71
C GLY A 176 -13.66 -15.24 -6.26
N ASP A 177 -14.56 -15.59 -5.33
CA ASP A 177 -14.44 -15.36 -3.89
C ASP A 177 -13.00 -15.35 -3.34
N PHE A 178 -12.67 -14.22 -2.74
CA PHE A 178 -11.37 -13.90 -2.14
C PHE A 178 -10.98 -14.89 -1.04
N PHE A 179 -9.81 -15.51 -1.21
CA PHE A 179 -9.06 -16.14 -0.13
C PHE A 179 -7.72 -15.39 0.01
N GLU A 180 -7.44 -14.88 1.21
CA GLU A 180 -6.12 -14.32 1.54
C GLU A 180 -5.03 -15.33 1.18
N GLN A 181 -4.15 -14.99 0.24
CA GLN A 181 -2.98 -15.80 0.00
C GLN A 181 -1.99 -15.58 1.15
N LYS A 182 -1.72 -16.63 1.92
CA LYS A 182 -0.71 -16.61 2.98
C LYS A 182 0.67 -16.35 2.36
N GLY A 183 1.34 -15.29 2.81
CA GLY A 183 2.72 -14.99 2.41
C GLY A 183 2.92 -13.77 1.50
N VAL A 184 1.86 -13.04 1.16
CA VAL A 184 1.91 -11.91 0.20
C VAL A 184 1.85 -10.53 0.88
N TYR A 185 1.86 -10.47 2.22
CA TYR A 185 1.88 -9.19 2.93
C TYR A 185 3.25 -8.53 2.86
N SER A 186 3.24 -7.20 2.87
CA SER A 186 4.42 -6.38 3.04
C SER A 186 5.22 -6.75 4.30
N PRO A 187 6.49 -6.35 4.39
CA PRO A 187 7.18 -6.24 5.67
C PRO A 187 6.40 -5.35 6.66
N TRP A 188 6.66 -5.55 7.95
CA TRP A 188 6.06 -4.74 9.00
C TRP A 188 6.56 -3.30 8.97
N VAL A 189 5.63 -2.35 8.94
CA VAL A 189 5.89 -0.92 9.05
C VAL A 189 5.52 -0.46 10.45
N GLY A 190 6.54 -0.07 11.23
CA GLY A 190 6.36 0.43 12.60
C GLY A 190 5.67 1.80 12.62
N TYR A 191 5.19 2.19 13.80
CA TYR A 191 4.70 3.54 14.04
C TYR A 191 5.86 4.50 14.33
N SER A 192 5.86 5.66 13.67
CA SER A 192 6.80 6.78 13.90
C SER A 192 6.11 8.04 14.40
#